data_AF-A0A7S1ZT78-F1
#
_entry.id   AF-A0A7S1ZT78-F1
#
_cell.length_a   1.000
_cell.length_b   1.000
_cell.length_c   1.000
_cell.angle_alpha   90.00
_cell.angle_beta   90.00
_cell.angle_gamma   90.00
#
_symmetry.space_group_name_H-M   'P 1'
#
loop_
_entity.id
_entity.type
_entity.pdbx_description
1 polymer ?
#
loop_
_entity_poly.entity_id
_entity_poly.type
_entity_poly.pdbx_seq_one_letter_code
_entity_poly.pdbx_strand_id
1 'polypeptide(L)'
;LFTLSMHCESNYPQRKAKSTYDVGLPDGCNDEEYMIALRDIVGKAFKDVKPDLVLYDAGVDVYEGDKLGRLNISENGIRQRDRWVLDQCVTKGIPVVAVVGGGYDRDVDALARRHAIVHEECAYVWRKHKLWES
;
A
#
# COMPACT_ATOMS: atom_id res chain seq x y z
N LEU A 1 14.32 -11.38 -6.97
CA LEU A 1 13.41 -10.48 -6.23
C LEU A 1 12.63 -9.66 -7.24
N PHE A 2 11.31 -9.74 -7.22
CA PHE A 2 10.44 -8.86 -8.00
C PHE A 2 10.04 -7.66 -7.12
N THR A 3 10.07 -6.46 -7.67
CA THR A 3 9.69 -5.23 -6.95
C THR A 3 8.63 -4.47 -7.73
N LEU A 4 7.60 -4.02 -7.02
CA LEU A 4 6.54 -3.18 -7.53
C LEU A 4 6.45 -1.93 -6.68
N SER A 5 6.48 -0.77 -7.32
CA SER A 5 6.33 0.53 -6.67
C SER A 5 5.18 1.29 -7.30
N MET A 6 4.32 1.85 -6.45
CA MET A 6 3.32 2.85 -6.83
C MET A 6 3.66 4.15 -6.10
N HIS A 7 3.81 5.23 -6.85
CA HIS A 7 4.24 6.51 -6.29
C HIS A 7 3.69 7.66 -7.13
N CYS A 8 3.63 8.87 -6.57
CA CYS A 8 3.43 10.05 -7.40
C CYS A 8 4.69 10.26 -8.27
N GLU A 9 4.51 10.40 -9.58
CA GLU A 9 5.61 10.53 -10.56
C GLU A 9 6.56 11.69 -10.18
N SER A 10 5.99 12.76 -9.64
CA SER A 10 6.69 14.01 -9.33
C SER A 10 7.15 14.12 -7.87
N ASN A 11 6.94 13.09 -7.03
CA ASN A 11 7.27 13.16 -5.61
C ASN A 11 8.78 12.97 -5.33
N TYR A 12 9.19 13.23 -4.09
CA TYR A 12 10.58 12.99 -3.66
C TYR A 12 10.88 11.48 -3.54
N PRO A 13 12.11 11.01 -3.82
CA PRO A 13 13.22 11.71 -4.46
C PRO A 13 13.00 11.87 -5.98
N GLN A 14 13.53 12.94 -6.57
CA GLN A 14 13.42 13.20 -8.01
C GLN A 14 13.98 12.06 -8.87
N ARG A 15 15.02 11.38 -8.39
CA ARG A 15 15.55 10.17 -9.03
C ARG A 15 15.03 8.94 -8.29
N LYS A 16 14.07 8.26 -8.90
CA LYS A 16 13.49 7.02 -8.38
C LYS A 16 14.48 5.86 -8.48
N ALA A 17 14.45 4.98 -7.49
CA ALA A 17 15.01 3.65 -7.66
C ALA A 17 14.20 2.90 -8.72
N LYS A 18 14.86 2.08 -9.53
CA LYS A 18 14.19 1.32 -10.58
C LYS A 18 13.64 0.02 -9.99
N SER A 19 12.35 -0.19 -10.12
CA SER A 19 11.67 -1.44 -9.73
C SER A 19 11.49 -2.34 -10.95
N THR A 20 10.93 -3.54 -10.74
CA THR A 20 10.49 -4.36 -11.87
C THR A 20 9.27 -3.74 -12.52
N TYR A 21 8.27 -3.37 -11.70
CA TYR A 21 7.13 -2.53 -12.08
C TYR A 21 7.14 -1.23 -11.30
N ASP A 22 7.07 -0.12 -12.01
CA ASP A 22 6.91 1.22 -11.47
C ASP A 22 5.64 1.83 -12.05
N VAL A 23 4.74 2.29 -11.18
CA VAL A 23 3.51 2.99 -11.56
C VAL A 23 3.57 4.40 -11.04
N GLY A 24 3.82 5.32 -11.96
CA GLY A 24 3.72 6.75 -11.74
C GLY A 24 2.27 7.21 -11.73
N LEU A 25 1.85 7.80 -10.62
CA LEU A 25 0.54 8.42 -10.47
C LEU A 25 0.65 9.95 -10.61
N PRO A 26 -0.37 10.61 -11.18
CA PRO A 26 -0.38 12.06 -11.24
C PRO A 26 -0.52 12.69 -9.85
N ASP A 27 -0.07 13.93 -9.73
CA ASP A 27 -0.30 14.77 -8.56
C ASP A 27 -1.80 14.83 -8.21
N GLY A 28 -2.09 14.76 -6.92
CA GLY A 28 -3.46 14.85 -6.42
C GLY A 28 -4.37 13.67 -6.79
N CYS A 29 -3.79 12.56 -7.28
CA CYS A 29 -4.52 11.31 -7.51
C CYS A 29 -5.33 10.94 -6.26
N ASN A 30 -6.61 10.70 -6.46
CA ASN A 30 -7.58 10.48 -5.40
C ASN A 30 -7.76 8.99 -5.06
N ASP A 31 -8.57 8.70 -4.04
CA ASP A 31 -8.86 7.34 -3.57
C ASP A 31 -9.30 6.38 -4.70
N GLU A 32 -10.20 6.81 -5.58
CA GLU A 32 -10.76 5.95 -6.63
C GLU A 32 -9.72 5.63 -7.70
N GLU A 33 -9.03 6.66 -8.20
CA GLU A 33 -7.97 6.53 -9.21
C GLU A 33 -6.83 5.65 -8.70
N TYR A 34 -6.43 5.86 -7.44
CA TYR A 34 -5.41 5.06 -6.79
C TYR A 34 -5.81 3.58 -6.69
N MET A 35 -7.04 3.31 -6.26
CA MET A 35 -7.53 1.93 -6.12
C MET A 35 -7.69 1.23 -7.47
N ILE A 36 -8.07 1.94 -8.54
CA ILE A 36 -8.09 1.39 -9.91
C ILE A 36 -6.69 0.97 -10.34
N ALA A 37 -5.71 1.87 -10.22
CA ALA A 37 -4.33 1.59 -10.59
C ALA A 37 -3.73 0.44 -9.77
N LEU A 38 -4.00 0.42 -8.46
CA LEU A 38 -3.55 -0.62 -7.52
C LEU A 38 -4.06 -2.00 -7.95
N ARG A 39 -5.37 -2.11 -8.19
CA ARG A 39 -6.01 -3.38 -8.56
C ARG A 39 -5.45 -3.94 -9.86
N ASP A 40 -5.22 -3.08 -10.84
CA ASP A 40 -4.66 -3.48 -12.12
C ASP A 40 -3.22 -4.00 -11.96
N ILE A 41 -2.33 -3.19 -11.40
CA ILE A 41 -0.90 -3.53 -11.36
C ILE A 41 -0.59 -4.69 -10.41
N VAL A 42 -1.21 -4.73 -9.23
CA VAL A 42 -1.01 -5.82 -8.26
C VAL A 42 -1.64 -7.12 -8.80
N GLY A 43 -2.83 -7.01 -9.42
CA GLY A 43 -3.48 -8.14 -10.07
C GLY A 43 -2.63 -8.74 -11.19
N LYS A 44 -1.99 -7.89 -12.00
CA LYS A 44 -1.01 -8.31 -13.01
C LYS A 44 0.22 -8.96 -12.37
N ALA A 45 0.83 -8.34 -11.37
CA ALA A 45 2.02 -8.85 -10.70
C ALA A 45 1.79 -10.24 -10.09
N PHE A 46 0.66 -10.48 -9.43
CA PHE A 46 0.34 -11.80 -8.89
C PHE A 46 0.20 -12.89 -9.95
N LYS A 47 -0.35 -12.56 -11.13
CA LYS A 47 -0.48 -13.51 -12.24
C LYS A 47 0.88 -13.86 -12.84
N ASP A 48 1.73 -12.86 -13.02
CA ASP A 48 3.02 -13.01 -13.71
C ASP A 48 4.07 -13.64 -12.81
N VAL A 49 4.12 -13.24 -11.53
CA VAL A 49 5.19 -13.61 -10.60
C VAL A 49 4.84 -14.86 -9.80
N LYS A 50 3.56 -15.05 -9.45
CA LYS A 50 3.10 -16.12 -8.53
C LYS A 50 3.98 -16.21 -7.27
N PRO A 51 4.06 -15.14 -6.47
CA PRO A 51 5.04 -15.05 -5.40
C PRO A 51 4.76 -16.06 -4.28
N ASP A 52 5.83 -16.64 -3.73
CA ASP A 52 5.76 -17.48 -2.53
C ASP A 52 5.64 -16.65 -1.24
N LEU A 53 5.99 -15.36 -1.28
CA LEU A 53 5.93 -14.43 -0.16
C LEU A 53 5.79 -12.99 -0.69
N VAL A 54 4.97 -12.18 0.01
CA VAL A 54 4.87 -10.74 -0.23
C VAL A 54 5.45 -9.98 0.96
N LEU A 55 6.42 -9.09 0.69
CA LEU A 55 6.83 -8.04 1.62
C LEU A 55 6.06 -6.77 1.23
N TYR A 56 5.15 -6.33 2.08
CA TYR A 56 4.29 -5.18 1.82
C TYR A 56 4.77 -3.97 2.63
N ASP A 57 5.32 -2.99 1.93
CA ASP A 57 5.75 -1.71 2.51
C ASP A 57 4.59 -0.70 2.53
N ALA A 58 3.96 -0.55 3.70
CA ALA A 58 2.75 0.24 3.88
C ALA A 58 3.07 1.71 4.22
N GLY A 59 3.57 2.44 3.24
CA GLY A 59 3.78 3.89 3.35
C GLY A 59 2.47 4.67 3.47
N VAL A 60 2.44 5.67 4.34
CA VAL A 60 1.31 6.60 4.54
C VAL A 60 1.60 8.00 3.98
N ASP A 61 2.74 8.18 3.32
CA ASP A 61 3.09 9.39 2.58
C ASP A 61 2.17 9.66 1.39
N VAL A 62 1.33 8.70 1.00
CA VAL A 62 0.23 8.91 0.03
C VAL A 62 -0.90 9.80 0.55
N TYR A 63 -0.93 10.10 1.85
CA TYR A 63 -1.99 10.89 2.49
C TYR A 63 -2.09 12.31 1.91
N GLU A 64 -3.31 12.84 1.75
CA GLU A 64 -3.58 14.20 1.25
C GLU A 64 -2.84 15.32 1.98
N GLY A 65 -2.58 15.14 3.29
CA GLY A 65 -1.84 16.09 4.12
C GLY A 65 -0.33 15.85 4.17
N ASP A 66 0.19 14.84 3.47
CA ASP A 66 1.61 14.53 3.46
C ASP A 66 2.41 15.57 2.65
N LYS A 67 3.58 15.92 3.16
CA LYS A 67 4.42 16.99 2.58
C LYS A 67 5.23 16.56 1.38
N LEU A 68 5.54 15.28 1.27
CA LEU A 68 6.46 14.76 0.27
C LEU A 68 5.73 13.94 -0.78
N GLY A 69 4.63 13.25 -0.44
CA GLY A 69 4.04 12.25 -1.33
C GLY A 69 3.16 12.77 -2.47
N ARG A 70 2.58 13.97 -2.37
CA ARG A 70 1.83 14.68 -3.44
C ARG A 70 0.59 13.97 -4.00
N LEU A 71 0.08 12.95 -3.31
CA LEU A 71 -1.19 12.29 -3.63
C LEU A 71 -2.29 12.86 -2.74
N ASN A 72 -3.55 12.61 -3.09
CA ASN A 72 -4.72 13.11 -2.35
C ASN A 72 -5.54 11.95 -1.77
N ILE A 73 -4.85 11.01 -1.10
CA ILE A 73 -5.48 9.81 -0.54
C ILE A 73 -5.96 10.11 0.88
N SER A 74 -7.21 9.77 1.16
CA SER A 74 -7.79 9.92 2.50
C SER A 74 -7.29 8.82 3.44
N GLU A 75 -7.48 8.98 4.76
CA GLU A 75 -7.21 7.89 5.72
C GLU A 75 -8.04 6.64 5.41
N ASN A 76 -9.27 6.82 4.91
CA ASN A 76 -10.11 5.72 4.45
C ASN A 76 -9.59 5.09 3.15
N GLY A 77 -8.98 5.87 2.26
CA GLY A 77 -8.28 5.38 1.07
C GLY A 77 -7.10 4.48 1.42
N ILE A 78 -6.27 4.90 2.38
CA ILE A 78 -5.15 4.09 2.93
C ILE A 78 -5.68 2.78 3.51
N ARG A 79 -6.75 2.85 4.32
CA ARG A 79 -7.40 1.67 4.90
C ARG A 79 -7.90 0.69 3.83
N GLN A 80 -8.53 1.21 2.77
CA GLN A 80 -9.02 0.41 1.65
C GLN A 80 -7.87 -0.26 0.89
N ARG A 81 -6.78 0.46 0.64
CA ARG A 81 -5.57 -0.06 0.00
C ARG A 81 -5.00 -1.23 0.80
N ASP A 82 -4.68 -0.99 2.08
CA ASP A 82 -4.02 -1.97 2.95
C ASP A 82 -4.90 -3.23 3.08
N ARG A 83 -6.20 -3.05 3.38
CA ARG A 83 -7.16 -4.14 3.44
C ARG A 83 -7.18 -4.95 2.17
N TRP A 84 -7.27 -4.29 1.01
CA TRP A 84 -7.39 -4.97 -0.27
C TRP A 84 -6.14 -5.81 -0.58
N VAL A 85 -4.94 -5.26 -0.42
CA VAL A 85 -3.68 -5.99 -0.65
C VAL A 85 -3.57 -7.21 0.26
N LEU A 86 -3.81 -7.03 1.55
CA LEU A 86 -3.78 -8.11 2.54
C LEU A 86 -4.80 -9.21 2.21
N ASP A 87 -6.03 -8.81 1.88
CA ASP A 87 -7.12 -9.72 1.53
C ASP A 87 -6.79 -10.54 0.26
N GLN A 88 -6.15 -9.91 -0.74
CA GLN A 88 -5.70 -10.62 -1.94
C GLN A 88 -4.61 -11.65 -1.64
N CYS A 89 -3.66 -11.32 -0.76
CA CYS A 89 -2.60 -12.26 -0.37
C CYS A 89 -3.22 -13.48 0.33
N VAL A 90 -4.06 -13.24 1.34
CA VAL A 90 -4.70 -14.32 2.13
C VAL A 90 -5.62 -15.17 1.27
N THR A 91 -6.47 -14.56 0.43
CA THR A 91 -7.40 -15.30 -0.45
C THR A 91 -6.66 -16.18 -1.46
N LYS A 92 -5.45 -15.80 -1.86
CA LYS A 92 -4.60 -16.58 -2.78
C LYS A 92 -3.70 -17.59 -2.07
N GLY A 93 -3.75 -17.67 -0.73
CA GLY A 93 -2.86 -18.53 0.05
C GLY A 93 -1.41 -18.07 0.05
N ILE A 94 -1.15 -16.78 -0.19
CA ILE A 94 0.20 -16.20 -0.26
C ILE A 94 0.51 -15.55 1.11
N PRO A 95 1.55 -16.01 1.82
CA PRO A 95 2.04 -15.37 3.03
C PRO A 95 2.41 -13.90 2.78
N VAL A 96 2.06 -13.02 3.71
CA VAL A 96 2.36 -11.59 3.64
C VAL A 96 2.98 -11.11 4.94
N VAL A 97 4.04 -10.31 4.81
CA VAL A 97 4.65 -9.56 5.91
C VAL A 97 4.49 -8.08 5.60
N ALA A 98 3.68 -7.39 6.40
CA ALA A 98 3.49 -5.96 6.29
C ALA A 98 4.47 -5.22 7.20
N VAL A 99 5.11 -4.19 6.66
CA VAL A 99 6.00 -3.29 7.39
C VAL A 99 5.54 -1.85 7.22
N VAL A 100 5.90 -1.01 8.18
CA VAL A 100 5.61 0.42 8.13
C VAL A 100 6.58 1.10 7.16
N GLY A 101 6.05 1.90 6.24
CA GLY A 101 6.82 2.66 5.24
C GLY A 101 6.98 4.14 5.59
N GLY A 102 7.12 4.98 4.55
CA GLY A 102 7.26 6.43 4.67
C GLY A 102 5.99 7.14 5.18
N GLY A 103 6.15 8.40 5.62
CA GLY A 103 5.09 9.27 6.13
C GLY A 103 5.69 10.50 6.82
N TYR A 104 5.26 11.70 6.44
CA TYR A 104 5.99 12.95 6.71
C TYR A 104 5.09 14.09 7.20
N ASP A 105 4.15 13.76 8.09
CA ASP A 105 3.32 14.72 8.79
C ASP A 105 4.08 15.37 9.99
N ARG A 106 3.70 16.60 10.35
CA ARG A 106 4.17 17.25 11.59
C ARG A 106 3.37 16.82 12.81
N ASP A 107 2.11 16.45 12.63
CA ASP A 107 1.31 15.91 13.72
C ASP A 107 1.72 14.44 13.93
N VAL A 108 2.58 14.23 14.93
CA VAL A 108 3.13 12.91 15.27
C VAL A 108 2.03 11.94 15.69
N ASP A 109 1.01 12.42 16.39
CA ASP A 109 -0.09 11.56 16.84
C ASP A 109 -0.97 11.14 15.66
N ALA A 110 -1.25 12.06 14.73
CA ALA A 110 -1.96 11.73 13.49
C ALA A 110 -1.14 10.80 12.59
N LEU A 111 0.17 11.03 12.49
CA LEU A 111 1.08 10.16 11.74
C LEU A 111 1.12 8.75 12.33
N ALA A 112 1.24 8.64 13.66
CA ALA A 112 1.23 7.35 14.35
C ALA A 112 -0.10 6.60 14.15
N ARG A 113 -1.24 7.29 14.22
CA ARG A 113 -2.55 6.71 13.91
C ARG A 113 -2.62 6.19 12.47
N ARG A 114 -2.10 6.95 11.51
CA ARG A 114 -2.03 6.51 10.10
C ARG A 114 -1.16 5.27 9.93
N HIS A 115 0.02 5.22 10.55
CA HIS A 115 0.86 4.02 10.51
C HIS A 115 0.23 2.82 11.23
N ALA A 116 -0.64 3.04 12.24
CA ALA A 116 -1.38 1.98 12.88
C ALA A 116 -2.40 1.30 11.96
N ILE A 117 -2.87 1.96 10.90
CA ILE A 117 -3.88 1.43 9.97
C ILE A 117 -3.48 0.06 9.41
N VAL A 118 -2.22 -0.14 9.02
CA VAL A 118 -1.78 -1.43 8.47
C VAL A 118 -1.93 -2.56 9.49
N HIS A 119 -1.66 -2.28 10.77
CA HIS A 119 -1.82 -3.26 11.86
C HIS A 119 -3.30 -3.55 12.13
N GLU A 120 -4.15 -2.52 12.12
CA GLU A 120 -5.59 -2.67 12.25
C GLU A 120 -6.18 -3.52 11.12
N GLU A 121 -5.74 -3.29 9.89
CA GLU A 121 -6.20 -4.03 8.71
C GLU A 121 -5.64 -5.46 8.65
N CYS A 122 -4.40 -5.69 9.09
CA CYS A 122 -3.90 -7.04 9.34
C CYS A 122 -4.79 -7.80 10.33
N ALA A 123 -5.12 -7.17 11.46
CA ALA A 123 -5.98 -7.78 12.47
C ALA A 123 -7.41 -8.00 11.95
N TYR A 124 -7.94 -7.09 11.13
CA TYR A 124 -9.23 -7.25 10.46
C TYR A 124 -9.23 -8.44 9.51
N VAL A 125 -8.27 -8.53 8.59
CA VAL A 125 -8.17 -9.62 7.60
C VAL A 125 -7.94 -10.97 8.28
N TRP A 126 -7.09 -11.02 9.30
CA TRP A 126 -6.87 -12.23 10.11
C TRP A 126 -8.17 -12.75 10.74
N ARG A 127 -9.00 -11.84 11.28
CA ARG A 127 -10.35 -12.17 11.80
C ARG A 127 -11.33 -12.57 10.71
N LYS A 128 -11.37 -11.82 9.60
CA LYS A 128 -12.27 -12.09 8.47
C LYS A 128 -12.09 -13.51 7.94
N HIS A 129 -10.84 -13.96 7.80
CA HIS A 129 -10.51 -15.29 7.25
C HIS A 129 -10.30 -16.38 8.30
N LYS A 130 -10.47 -16.07 9.59
CA LYS A 130 -10.31 -17.02 10.70
C LYS A 130 -8.99 -17.81 10.65
N LEU A 131 -7.87 -17.10 10.43
CA LEU A 131 -6.55 -17.73 10.23
C LEU A 131 -5.97 -18.42 11.49
N TRP A 132 -6.73 -18.55 12.57
CA TRP A 132 -6.41 -19.43 13.71
C TRP A 132 -6.96 -20.85 13.56
N GLU A 133 -7.81 -21.10 12.56
CA GLU A 133 -8.42 -22.42 12.30
C GLU A 133 -7.66 -23.22 11.23
N SER A 134 -6.61 -22.63 10.65
CA SER A 134 -5.80 -23.15 9.53
C SER A 134 -4.54 -23.89 9.96
#